data_AF-A0A3D3FVJ2-F1
#
_entry.id   AF-A0A3D3FVJ2-F1
#
_cell.length_a   1.000
_cell.length_b   1.000
_cell.length_c   1.000
_cell.angle_alpha   90.00
_cell.angle_beta   90.00
_cell.angle_gamma   90.00
#
_symmetry.space_group_name_H-M   'P 1'
#
loop_
_entity.id
_entity.type
_entity.pdbx_description
1 polymer ?
#
loop_
_entity_poly.entity_id
_entity_poly.type
_entity_poly.pdbx_seq_one_letter_code
_entity_poly.pdbx_strand_id
1 'polypeptide(L)'
;MIRFKIILFSICLASVVLPSSFAQNVAAGSSGMDELIGNAGIQVISKELKGGRTSYVLSSARFPRISFETVGTVPLASLRSAIGLLDVVAGWKSLVPTSVSLSVEGDDVRLRVLPAKFSSGGRDLLSVVPSGLTFVVMGNSVDYDFRLKVGTYFLRLQGRFSGEAALIERMLGAIKDPAAYVRDNDPEYVARRLGELQEALSVAVDAASAAEIRTADLQARSAALEARASAAEARLAESEARLASVSASGGKLAAVAAAQLTKGLFGAAKPVPSEVFAGVEKLRTATPAITSTEITASLKAEGIIATEKQVKAVLAVLYGEF
;
A
#
# COMPACT_ATOMS: atom_id res chain seq x y z
N MET A 1 -22.15 36.84 -13.52
CA MET A 1 -22.88 36.49 -14.77
C MET A 1 -21.86 35.95 -15.78
N ILE A 2 -21.67 34.63 -15.82
CA ILE A 2 -20.72 33.96 -16.73
C ILE A 2 -21.53 32.96 -17.56
N ARG A 3 -21.63 33.19 -18.87
CA ARG A 3 -22.35 32.35 -19.82
C ARG A 3 -21.50 31.14 -20.18
N PHE A 4 -21.88 29.96 -19.72
CA PHE A 4 -21.34 28.68 -20.20
C PHE A 4 -22.02 28.33 -21.55
N LYS A 5 -21.24 28.33 -22.62
CA LYS A 5 -21.63 27.80 -23.93
C LYS A 5 -21.40 26.28 -23.90
N ILE A 6 -22.47 25.51 -23.73
CA ILE A 6 -22.45 24.06 -23.89
C ILE A 6 -22.50 23.78 -25.41
N ILE A 7 -21.39 23.31 -25.97
CA ILE A 7 -21.33 22.79 -27.33
C ILE A 7 -21.68 21.31 -27.25
N LEU A 8 -22.92 20.96 -27.60
CA LEU A 8 -23.31 19.57 -27.86
C LEU A 8 -22.58 19.10 -29.12
N PHE A 9 -21.60 18.21 -28.96
CA PHE A 9 -21.08 17.42 -30.07
C PHE A 9 -22.08 16.30 -30.37
N SER A 10 -22.82 16.48 -31.47
CA SER A 10 -23.67 15.43 -32.05
C SER A 10 -22.76 14.33 -32.59
N ILE A 11 -22.69 13.21 -31.88
CA ILE A 11 -22.01 11.99 -32.35
C ILE A 11 -22.91 11.37 -33.41
N CYS A 12 -22.56 11.59 -34.68
CA CYS A 12 -23.10 10.80 -35.78
C CYS A 12 -22.62 9.34 -35.61
N LEU A 13 -23.52 8.45 -35.18
CA LEU A 13 -23.38 7.01 -35.41
C LEU A 13 -23.42 6.78 -36.93
N ALA A 14 -22.25 6.76 -37.57
CA ALA A 14 -22.11 6.17 -38.88
C ALA A 14 -22.10 4.64 -38.69
N SER A 15 -23.28 4.04 -38.75
CA SER A 15 -23.42 2.61 -38.97
C SER A 15 -22.68 2.26 -40.26
N VAL A 16 -21.68 1.39 -40.19
CA VAL A 16 -21.06 0.79 -41.37
C VAL A 16 -22.12 -0.12 -41.98
N VAL A 17 -22.90 0.43 -42.90
CA VAL A 17 -23.83 -0.32 -43.74
C VAL A 17 -22.99 -0.92 -44.86
N LEU A 18 -22.82 -2.25 -44.81
CA LEU A 18 -22.29 -3.01 -45.95
C LEU A 18 -23.20 -2.74 -47.17
N PRO A 19 -22.64 -2.49 -48.37
CA PRO A 19 -23.42 -2.13 -49.55
C PRO A 19 -24.43 -3.22 -49.91
N SER A 20 -25.64 -2.77 -50.24
CA SER A 20 -26.89 -3.53 -50.46
C SER A 20 -26.93 -4.36 -51.74
N SER A 21 -25.79 -4.72 -52.35
CA SER A 21 -25.75 -5.62 -53.51
C SER A 21 -25.90 -7.07 -53.06
N PHE A 22 -27.07 -7.38 -52.49
CA PHE A 22 -27.37 -8.60 -51.74
C PHE A 22 -28.68 -9.24 -52.20
N ALA A 23 -28.93 -9.33 -53.51
CA ALA A 23 -29.98 -10.20 -54.04
C ALA A 23 -29.82 -10.39 -55.54
N GLN A 24 -29.25 -11.52 -55.96
CA GLN A 24 -29.83 -12.44 -56.96
C GLN A 24 -28.83 -13.51 -57.41
N ASN A 25 -29.38 -14.72 -57.57
CA ASN A 25 -28.95 -15.83 -58.44
C ASN A 25 -27.63 -16.58 -58.12
N VAL A 26 -27.70 -17.87 -57.78
CA VAL A 26 -27.61 -19.05 -58.69
C VAL A 26 -27.42 -20.33 -57.87
N ALA A 27 -27.96 -21.41 -58.44
CA ALA A 27 -28.00 -22.80 -58.04
C ALA A 27 -26.70 -23.44 -57.50
N ALA A 28 -26.92 -24.51 -56.73
CA ALA A 28 -25.95 -25.43 -56.18
C ALA A 28 -25.03 -26.03 -57.26
N GLY A 29 -23.74 -25.76 -57.11
CA GLY A 29 -22.64 -26.37 -57.82
C GLY A 29 -21.36 -25.83 -57.19
N SER A 30 -20.28 -26.60 -57.24
CA SER A 30 -18.93 -26.19 -56.84
C SER A 30 -18.40 -24.91 -57.53
N SER A 31 -19.20 -24.29 -58.41
CA SER A 31 -18.97 -23.03 -59.11
C SER A 31 -19.11 -21.77 -58.26
N GLY A 32 -19.88 -21.79 -57.16
CA GLY A 32 -20.19 -20.56 -56.42
C GLY A 32 -18.98 -19.88 -55.76
N MET A 33 -17.97 -20.65 -55.35
CA MET A 33 -16.74 -20.12 -54.75
C MET A 33 -15.81 -19.53 -55.81
N ASP A 34 -15.55 -20.28 -56.89
CA ASP A 34 -14.67 -19.83 -57.97
C ASP A 34 -15.26 -18.62 -58.70
N GLU A 35 -16.58 -18.56 -58.85
CA GLU A 35 -17.29 -17.41 -59.43
C GLU A 35 -17.21 -16.18 -58.53
N LEU A 36 -17.42 -16.31 -57.21
CA LEU A 36 -17.29 -15.19 -56.26
C LEU A 36 -15.85 -14.67 -56.19
N ILE A 37 -14.85 -15.55 -56.17
CA ILE A 37 -13.43 -15.20 -56.15
C ILE A 37 -13.04 -14.51 -57.46
N GLY A 38 -13.48 -15.06 -58.60
CA GLY A 38 -13.24 -14.47 -59.92
C GLY A 38 -13.87 -13.08 -60.07
N ASN A 39 -15.12 -12.91 -59.62
CA ASN A 39 -15.82 -11.62 -59.63
C ASN A 39 -15.16 -10.58 -58.72
N ALA A 40 -14.49 -11.01 -57.65
CA ALA A 40 -13.70 -10.13 -56.78
C ALA A 40 -12.32 -9.77 -57.37
N GLY A 41 -12.00 -10.23 -58.60
CA GLY A 41 -10.72 -9.97 -59.24
C GLY A 41 -9.56 -10.71 -58.57
N ILE A 42 -9.84 -11.81 -57.87
CA ILE A 42 -8.86 -12.65 -57.20
C ILE A 42 -8.55 -13.86 -58.09
N GLN A 43 -7.27 -14.12 -58.33
CA GLN A 43 -6.79 -15.25 -59.13
C GLN A 43 -6.37 -16.40 -58.24
N VAL A 44 -6.79 -17.62 -58.56
CA VAL A 44 -6.34 -18.85 -57.88
C VAL A 44 -5.02 -19.29 -58.50
N ILE A 45 -3.94 -19.27 -57.73
CA ILE A 45 -2.59 -19.71 -58.16
C ILE A 45 -2.44 -21.21 -57.96
N SER A 46 -2.83 -21.72 -56.79
CA SER A 46 -2.74 -23.15 -56.48
C SER A 46 -3.82 -23.58 -55.50
N LYS A 47 -4.16 -24.88 -55.54
CA LYS A 47 -5.10 -25.53 -54.64
C LYS A 47 -4.48 -26.86 -54.18
N GLU A 48 -4.38 -27.05 -52.87
CA GLU A 48 -3.86 -28.27 -52.25
C GLU A 48 -4.88 -28.80 -51.25
N LEU A 49 -5.16 -30.11 -51.31
CA LEU A 49 -6.02 -30.79 -50.35
C LEU A 49 -5.15 -31.70 -49.49
N LYS A 50 -5.05 -31.42 -48.19
CA LYS A 50 -4.24 -32.20 -47.26
C LYS A 50 -4.96 -32.38 -45.93
N GLY A 51 -5.20 -33.64 -45.55
CA GLY A 51 -5.78 -34.00 -44.25
C GLY A 51 -7.18 -33.40 -44.00
N GLY A 52 -8.05 -33.31 -45.01
CA GLY A 52 -9.40 -32.74 -44.90
C GLY A 52 -9.44 -31.21 -44.91
N ARG A 53 -8.29 -30.54 -45.03
CA ARG A 53 -8.19 -29.09 -45.24
C ARG A 53 -7.85 -28.78 -46.69
N THR A 54 -8.54 -27.81 -47.25
CA THR A 54 -8.22 -27.25 -48.57
C THR A 54 -7.48 -25.93 -48.37
N SER A 55 -6.24 -25.87 -48.85
CA SER A 55 -5.42 -24.66 -48.89
C SER A 55 -5.40 -24.12 -50.31
N TYR A 56 -5.68 -22.84 -50.46
CA TYR A 56 -5.62 -22.12 -51.71
C TYR A 56 -4.56 -21.03 -51.59
N VAL A 57 -3.75 -20.87 -52.61
CA VAL A 57 -2.91 -19.68 -52.78
C VAL A 57 -3.60 -18.82 -53.82
N LEU A 58 -4.02 -17.63 -53.41
CA LEU A 58 -4.69 -16.66 -54.26
C LEU A 58 -3.80 -15.42 -54.43
N SER A 59 -4.05 -14.65 -55.47
CA SER A 59 -3.41 -13.35 -55.70
C SER A 59 -4.42 -12.34 -56.21
N SER A 60 -4.24 -11.08 -55.83
CA SER A 60 -5.02 -9.96 -56.35
C SER A 60 -4.10 -8.78 -56.63
N ALA A 61 -4.62 -7.75 -57.31
CA ALA A 61 -3.87 -6.55 -57.61
C ALA A 61 -3.28 -5.84 -56.35
N ARG A 62 -3.91 -6.02 -55.19
CA ARG A 62 -3.50 -5.40 -53.92
C ARG A 62 -2.78 -6.35 -52.97
N PHE A 63 -3.01 -7.66 -53.12
CA PHE A 63 -2.42 -8.69 -52.28
C PHE A 63 -1.65 -9.67 -53.15
N PRO A 64 -0.31 -9.58 -53.20
CA PRO A 64 0.50 -10.43 -54.08
C PRO A 64 0.41 -11.91 -53.68
N ARG A 65 0.07 -12.20 -52.41
CA ARG A 65 -0.13 -13.55 -51.91
C ARG A 65 -1.18 -13.56 -50.80
N ILE A 66 -2.27 -14.28 -51.04
CA ILE A 66 -3.32 -14.60 -50.08
C ILE A 66 -3.27 -16.11 -49.84
N SER A 67 -3.01 -16.53 -48.60
CA SER A 67 -3.20 -17.92 -48.19
C SER A 67 -4.63 -18.08 -47.70
N PHE A 68 -5.44 -18.89 -48.36
CA PHE A 68 -6.81 -19.16 -47.97
C PHE A 68 -6.95 -20.61 -47.52
N GLU A 69 -7.31 -20.83 -46.25
CA GLU A 69 -7.48 -22.17 -45.68
C GLU A 69 -8.93 -22.40 -45.29
N THR A 70 -9.43 -23.60 -45.56
CA THR A 70 -10.76 -24.00 -45.15
C THR A 70 -10.87 -25.49 -44.84
N VAL A 71 -11.83 -25.83 -43.97
CA VAL A 71 -12.18 -27.20 -43.58
C VAL A 71 -13.59 -27.50 -44.07
N GLY A 72 -13.74 -28.54 -44.89
CA GLY A 72 -15.04 -28.94 -45.43
C GLY A 72 -15.64 -27.93 -46.43
N THR A 73 -16.96 -27.82 -46.44
CA THR A 73 -17.70 -26.94 -47.36
C THR A 73 -17.81 -25.53 -46.77
N VAL A 74 -17.33 -24.52 -47.50
CA VAL A 74 -17.41 -23.11 -47.09
C VAL A 74 -18.81 -22.57 -47.33
N PRO A 75 -19.49 -21.99 -46.31
CA PRO A 75 -20.72 -21.25 -46.53
C PRO A 75 -20.47 -20.01 -47.39
N LEU A 76 -21.33 -19.77 -48.39
CA LEU A 76 -21.20 -18.61 -49.28
C LEU A 76 -21.27 -17.28 -48.51
N ALA A 77 -22.01 -17.22 -47.40
CA ALA A 77 -22.08 -16.05 -46.53
C ALA A 77 -20.71 -15.74 -45.90
N SER A 78 -20.03 -16.74 -45.35
CA SER A 78 -18.68 -16.62 -44.78
C SER A 78 -17.65 -16.17 -45.83
N LEU A 79 -17.74 -16.71 -47.04
CA LEU A 79 -16.87 -16.31 -48.15
C LEU A 79 -17.10 -14.84 -48.56
N ARG A 80 -18.35 -14.38 -48.60
CA ARG A 80 -18.67 -12.96 -48.86
C ARG A 80 -18.11 -12.04 -47.78
N SER A 81 -18.28 -12.41 -46.50
CA SER A 81 -17.71 -11.65 -45.38
C SER A 81 -16.18 -11.58 -45.45
N ALA A 82 -15.54 -12.69 -45.82
CA ALA A 82 -14.10 -12.75 -46.02
C ALA A 82 -13.60 -11.81 -47.13
N ILE A 83 -14.27 -11.83 -48.29
CA ILE A 83 -13.94 -10.94 -49.42
C ILE A 83 -14.19 -9.47 -49.05
N GLY A 84 -15.33 -9.16 -48.41
CA GLY A 84 -15.61 -7.80 -47.97
C GLY A 84 -14.57 -7.26 -46.99
N LEU A 85 -14.07 -8.11 -46.09
CA LEU A 85 -13.00 -7.72 -45.17
C LEU A 85 -11.65 -7.51 -45.89
N LEU A 86 -11.35 -8.33 -46.90
CA LEU A 86 -10.19 -8.11 -47.77
C LEU A 86 -10.28 -6.77 -48.50
N ASP A 87 -11.45 -6.40 -49.02
CA ASP A 87 -11.67 -5.13 -49.72
C ASP A 87 -11.50 -3.94 -48.77
N VAL A 88 -12.03 -4.04 -47.55
CA VAL A 88 -11.84 -3.03 -46.51
C VAL A 88 -10.35 -2.80 -46.24
N VAL A 89 -9.57 -3.87 -46.03
CA VAL A 89 -8.13 -3.78 -45.79
C VAL A 89 -7.38 -3.28 -47.03
N ALA A 90 -7.78 -3.69 -48.23
CA ALA A 90 -7.20 -3.22 -49.49
C ALA A 90 -7.35 -1.71 -49.70
N GLY A 91 -8.39 -1.11 -49.10
CA GLY A 91 -8.65 0.32 -49.11
C GLY A 91 -7.78 1.14 -48.16
N TRP A 92 -7.01 0.51 -47.27
CA TRP A 92 -6.21 1.22 -46.27
C TRP A 92 -5.03 1.96 -46.90
N LYS A 93 -4.81 3.20 -46.47
CA LYS A 93 -3.71 4.03 -46.96
C LYS A 93 -2.46 3.93 -46.10
N SER A 94 -2.63 3.62 -44.82
CA SER A 94 -1.53 3.51 -43.86
C SER A 94 -0.76 2.19 -43.97
N LEU A 95 -1.34 1.19 -44.64
CA LEU A 95 -0.88 -0.19 -44.61
C LEU A 95 -0.61 -0.71 -46.03
N VAL A 96 0.60 -1.24 -46.26
CA VAL A 96 0.93 -2.04 -47.44
C VAL A 96 1.12 -3.49 -46.97
N PRO A 97 0.25 -4.43 -47.34
CA PRO A 97 0.33 -5.83 -46.91
C PRO A 97 1.43 -6.60 -47.67
N THR A 98 2.23 -7.39 -46.95
CA THR A 98 3.15 -8.39 -47.53
C THR A 98 2.39 -9.65 -47.92
N SER A 99 1.61 -10.16 -46.97
CA SER A 99 0.86 -11.41 -47.11
C SER A 99 -0.38 -11.35 -46.26
N VAL A 100 -1.42 -12.01 -46.74
CA VAL A 100 -2.67 -12.14 -46.03
C VAL A 100 -3.00 -13.61 -45.87
N SER A 101 -3.40 -14.02 -44.67
CA SER A 101 -3.88 -15.36 -44.38
C SER A 101 -5.34 -15.27 -43.99
N LEU A 102 -6.19 -15.92 -44.75
CA LEU A 102 -7.62 -16.01 -44.52
C LEU A 102 -7.95 -17.45 -44.16
N SER A 103 -8.64 -17.66 -43.06
CA SER A 103 -9.10 -18.98 -42.61
C SER A 103 -10.60 -18.94 -42.44
N VAL A 104 -11.31 -19.91 -43.03
CA VAL A 104 -12.75 -20.04 -42.89
C VAL A 104 -13.10 -21.45 -42.41
N GLU A 105 -13.63 -21.53 -41.20
CA GLU A 105 -14.04 -22.76 -40.54
C GLU A 105 -15.51 -22.63 -40.12
N GLY A 106 -16.41 -23.19 -40.94
CA GLY A 106 -17.85 -22.96 -40.77
C GLY A 106 -18.22 -21.48 -40.92
N ASP A 107 -18.69 -20.89 -39.82
CA ASP A 107 -19.08 -19.48 -39.74
C ASP A 107 -17.96 -18.56 -39.16
N ASP A 108 -16.84 -19.13 -38.69
CA ASP A 108 -15.69 -18.34 -38.23
C ASP A 108 -14.84 -17.92 -39.43
N VAL A 109 -14.74 -16.61 -39.65
CA VAL A 109 -13.89 -16.01 -40.68
C VAL A 109 -12.78 -15.24 -39.99
N ARG A 110 -11.54 -15.68 -40.20
CA ARG A 110 -10.35 -15.04 -39.63
C ARG A 110 -9.43 -14.52 -40.71
N LEU A 111 -9.12 -13.23 -40.63
CA LEU A 111 -8.17 -12.56 -41.50
C LEU A 111 -6.94 -12.15 -40.69
N ARG A 112 -5.76 -12.63 -41.09
CA ARG A 112 -4.47 -12.16 -40.60
C ARG A 112 -3.75 -11.40 -41.69
N VAL A 113 -3.33 -10.18 -41.39
CA VAL A 113 -2.63 -9.29 -42.32
C VAL A 113 -1.23 -9.04 -41.79
N LEU A 114 -0.22 -9.43 -42.56
CA LEU A 114 1.18 -9.13 -42.24
C LEU A 114 1.63 -7.94 -43.10
N PRO A 115 1.88 -6.75 -42.52
CA PRO A 115 2.32 -5.59 -43.28
C PRO A 115 3.77 -5.67 -43.76
N ALA A 116 4.02 -5.15 -44.97
CA ALA A 116 5.33 -4.80 -45.51
C ALA A 116 5.74 -3.40 -45.06
N LYS A 117 4.75 -2.49 -45.04
CA LYS A 117 4.87 -1.12 -44.53
C LYS A 117 3.63 -0.81 -43.74
N PHE A 118 3.80 -0.18 -42.59
CA PHE A 118 2.69 0.31 -41.81
C PHE A 118 3.08 1.63 -41.17
N SER A 119 2.49 2.72 -41.63
CA SER A 119 2.85 4.06 -41.15
C SER A 119 1.64 4.98 -41.14
N SER A 120 1.53 5.82 -40.12
CA SER A 120 0.50 6.86 -40.06
C SER A 120 1.03 8.12 -39.39
N GLY A 121 0.68 9.29 -39.95
CA GLY A 121 1.12 10.59 -39.42
C GLY A 121 2.63 10.73 -39.25
N GLY A 122 3.43 10.12 -40.14
CA GLY A 122 4.90 10.14 -40.09
C GLY A 122 5.54 9.20 -39.08
N ARG A 123 4.77 8.39 -38.35
CA ARG A 123 5.30 7.35 -37.45
C ARG A 123 5.27 5.99 -38.12
N ASP A 124 6.36 5.24 -37.96
CA ASP A 124 6.42 3.84 -38.34
C ASP A 124 5.74 2.97 -37.27
N LEU A 125 4.67 2.28 -37.67
CA LEU A 125 3.92 1.34 -36.85
C LEU A 125 4.34 -0.11 -37.11
N LEU A 126 5.18 -0.38 -38.11
CA LEU A 126 5.61 -1.74 -38.42
C LEU A 126 6.46 -2.34 -37.29
N SER A 127 7.37 -1.55 -36.73
CA SER A 127 8.26 -1.97 -35.63
C SER A 127 7.52 -2.41 -34.37
N VAL A 128 6.28 -1.94 -34.17
CA VAL A 128 5.47 -2.24 -32.99
C VAL A 128 4.46 -3.37 -33.22
N VAL A 129 4.26 -3.85 -34.46
CA VAL A 129 3.29 -4.92 -34.78
C VAL A 129 4.02 -6.18 -35.28
N PRO A 130 4.62 -6.99 -34.39
CA PRO A 130 5.49 -8.11 -34.80
C PRO A 130 4.74 -9.28 -35.46
N SER A 131 3.47 -9.51 -35.10
CA SER A 131 2.69 -10.68 -35.56
C SER A 131 1.66 -10.36 -36.64
N GLY A 132 1.67 -9.14 -37.16
CA GLY A 132 0.61 -8.61 -38.01
C GLY A 132 -0.68 -8.30 -37.24
N LEU A 133 -1.71 -7.93 -37.99
CA LEU A 133 -3.04 -7.60 -37.51
C LEU A 133 -3.95 -8.82 -37.70
N THR A 134 -4.72 -9.21 -36.68
CA THR A 134 -5.72 -10.27 -36.82
C THR A 134 -7.11 -9.69 -36.62
N PHE A 135 -8.02 -10.07 -37.51
CA PHE A 135 -9.43 -9.74 -37.51
C PHE A 135 -10.26 -11.02 -37.52
N VAL A 136 -11.36 -11.01 -36.78
CA VAL A 136 -12.29 -12.14 -36.65
C VAL A 136 -13.69 -11.61 -36.89
N VAL A 137 -14.44 -12.27 -37.77
CA VAL A 137 -15.84 -11.93 -38.02
C VAL A 137 -16.70 -12.68 -37.01
N MET A 138 -17.45 -11.95 -36.18
CA MET A 138 -18.41 -12.49 -35.24
C MET A 138 -19.79 -11.94 -35.57
N GLY A 139 -20.61 -12.74 -36.25
CA GLY A 139 -21.93 -12.33 -36.73
C GLY A 139 -21.84 -11.14 -37.69
N ASN A 140 -22.42 -10.00 -37.30
CA ASN A 140 -22.42 -8.76 -38.09
C ASN A 140 -21.33 -7.76 -37.67
N SER A 141 -20.38 -8.17 -36.83
CA SER A 141 -19.27 -7.33 -36.40
C SER A 141 -17.93 -7.97 -36.72
N VAL A 142 -16.92 -7.11 -36.91
CA VAL A 142 -15.53 -7.52 -37.04
C VAL A 142 -14.83 -7.09 -35.77
N ASP A 143 -14.18 -8.03 -35.10
CA ASP A 143 -13.32 -7.77 -33.96
C ASP A 143 -11.86 -7.91 -34.38
N TYR A 144 -10.96 -7.20 -33.71
CA TYR A 144 -9.52 -7.35 -33.88
C TYR A 144 -8.88 -7.85 -32.59
N ASP A 145 -7.80 -8.60 -32.74
CA ASP A 145 -6.97 -9.07 -31.63
C ASP A 145 -5.53 -9.26 -32.11
N PHE A 146 -4.63 -8.38 -31.68
CA PHE A 146 -3.23 -8.49 -32.02
C PHE A 146 -2.35 -7.93 -30.92
N ARG A 147 -1.05 -8.23 -30.99
CA ARG A 147 -0.07 -7.80 -30.00
C ARG A 147 0.76 -6.65 -30.54
N LEU A 148 0.99 -5.67 -29.67
CA LEU A 148 1.94 -4.59 -29.87
C LEU A 148 3.18 -4.84 -29.01
N LYS A 149 4.36 -4.55 -29.56
CA LYS A 149 5.62 -4.55 -28.81
C LYS A 149 6.16 -3.12 -28.77
N VAL A 150 6.21 -2.52 -27.58
CA VAL A 150 6.70 -1.15 -27.38
C VAL A 150 7.81 -1.19 -26.34
N GLY A 151 9.07 -1.15 -26.78
CA GLY A 151 10.21 -1.35 -25.90
C GLY A 151 10.17 -2.73 -25.23
N THR A 152 10.03 -2.75 -23.90
CA THR A 152 9.90 -3.96 -23.07
C THR A 152 8.44 -4.40 -22.85
N TYR A 153 7.45 -3.62 -23.30
CA TYR A 153 6.04 -3.91 -23.10
C TYR A 153 5.47 -4.76 -24.23
N PHE A 154 4.67 -5.75 -23.88
CA PHE A 154 3.84 -6.54 -24.79
C PHE A 154 2.38 -6.23 -24.48
N LEU A 155 1.72 -5.47 -25.35
CA LEU A 155 0.34 -5.05 -25.17
C LEU A 155 -0.57 -5.91 -26.05
N ARG A 156 -1.71 -6.35 -25.53
CA ARG A 156 -2.77 -6.96 -26.35
C ARG A 156 -3.78 -5.87 -26.72
N LEU A 157 -3.92 -5.60 -28.01
CA LEU A 157 -4.94 -4.69 -28.53
C LEU A 157 -6.10 -5.53 -29.03
N GLN A 158 -7.23 -5.44 -28.34
CA GLN A 158 -8.46 -6.13 -28.69
C GLN A 158 -9.66 -5.19 -28.67
N GLY A 159 -10.62 -5.44 -29.55
CA GLY A 159 -11.87 -4.69 -29.58
C GLY A 159 -12.61 -4.81 -30.91
N ARG A 160 -13.72 -4.09 -31.02
CA ARG A 160 -14.51 -4.04 -32.25
C ARG A 160 -13.88 -3.10 -33.27
N PHE A 161 -13.73 -3.59 -34.49
CA PHE A 161 -13.26 -2.81 -35.63
C PHE A 161 -14.35 -1.85 -36.13
N SER A 162 -14.08 -0.55 -36.08
CA SER A 162 -14.95 0.51 -36.58
C SER A 162 -14.37 1.27 -37.77
N GLY A 163 -13.11 1.00 -38.13
CA GLY A 163 -12.42 1.66 -39.24
C GLY A 163 -10.92 1.82 -39.00
N GLU A 164 -10.19 2.13 -40.08
CA GLU A 164 -8.73 2.32 -40.07
C GLU A 164 -8.31 3.43 -39.10
N ALA A 165 -8.94 4.61 -39.18
CA ALA A 165 -8.57 5.78 -38.36
C ALA A 165 -8.73 5.51 -36.85
N ALA A 166 -9.85 4.92 -36.43
CA ALA A 166 -10.12 4.59 -35.04
C ALA A 166 -9.14 3.53 -34.49
N LEU A 167 -8.79 2.54 -35.31
CA LEU A 167 -7.79 1.54 -34.93
C LEU A 167 -6.41 2.17 -34.72
N ILE A 168 -5.97 3.02 -35.65
CA ILE A 168 -4.69 3.73 -35.58
C ILE A 168 -4.66 4.66 -34.36
N GLU A 169 -5.72 5.42 -34.10
CA GLU A 169 -5.81 6.29 -32.93
C GLU A 169 -5.64 5.49 -31.64
N ARG A 170 -6.33 4.35 -31.53
CA ARG A 170 -6.20 3.45 -30.37
C ARG A 170 -4.78 2.89 -30.23
N MET A 171 -4.17 2.46 -31.33
CA MET A 171 -2.76 2.01 -31.34
C MET A 171 -1.82 3.12 -30.85
N LEU A 172 -1.96 4.33 -31.38
CA LEU A 172 -1.14 5.47 -31.00
C LEU A 172 -1.32 5.86 -29.53
N GLY A 173 -2.54 5.74 -29.00
CA GLY A 173 -2.82 5.89 -27.58
C GLY A 173 -2.06 4.88 -26.72
N ALA A 174 -2.14 3.59 -27.09
CA ALA A 174 -1.43 2.51 -26.41
C ALA A 174 0.10 2.65 -26.50
N ILE A 175 0.63 3.19 -27.60
CA ILE A 175 2.07 3.43 -27.78
C ILE A 175 2.55 4.65 -26.96
N LYS A 176 1.71 5.68 -26.80
CA LYS A 176 2.07 6.91 -26.09
C LYS A 176 2.31 6.67 -24.60
N ASP A 177 1.48 5.83 -23.98
CA ASP A 177 1.63 5.44 -22.58
C ASP A 177 1.33 3.94 -22.41
N PRO A 178 2.33 3.07 -22.69
CA PRO A 178 2.13 1.62 -22.62
C PRO A 178 1.85 1.15 -21.19
N ALA A 179 2.40 1.83 -20.17
CA ALA A 179 2.22 1.46 -18.78
C ALA A 179 0.80 1.75 -18.29
N ALA A 180 0.24 2.90 -18.65
CA ALA A 180 -1.17 3.20 -18.37
C ALA A 180 -2.09 2.26 -19.15
N TYR A 181 -1.78 1.95 -20.42
CA TYR A 181 -2.61 1.04 -21.21
C TYR A 181 -2.70 -0.36 -20.58
N VAL A 182 -1.58 -0.94 -20.14
CA VAL A 182 -1.58 -2.23 -19.41
C VAL A 182 -2.42 -2.14 -18.14
N ARG A 183 -2.26 -1.08 -17.35
CA ARG A 183 -3.01 -0.89 -16.11
C ARG A 183 -4.53 -0.92 -16.33
N ASP A 184 -4.98 -0.29 -17.40
CA ASP A 184 -6.41 -0.09 -17.65
C ASP A 184 -7.06 -1.24 -18.43
N ASN A 185 -6.28 -2.02 -19.19
CA ASN A 185 -6.80 -3.00 -20.15
C ASN A 185 -6.31 -4.44 -19.93
N ASP A 186 -5.38 -4.67 -19.00
CA ASP A 186 -4.84 -6.01 -18.71
C ASP A 186 -5.45 -6.60 -17.41
N PRO A 187 -6.35 -7.59 -17.51
CA PRO A 187 -6.94 -8.25 -16.35
C PRO A 187 -5.92 -8.93 -15.45
N GLU A 188 -4.83 -9.48 -16.02
CA GLU A 188 -3.78 -10.15 -15.23
C GLU A 188 -3.02 -9.14 -14.38
N TYR A 189 -2.72 -7.96 -14.93
CA TYR A 189 -2.11 -6.88 -14.17
C TYR A 189 -2.98 -6.48 -12.97
N VAL A 190 -4.29 -6.30 -13.20
CA VAL A 190 -5.24 -5.92 -12.15
C VAL A 190 -5.36 -7.02 -11.09
N ALA A 191 -5.50 -8.28 -11.49
CA ALA A 191 -5.60 -9.41 -10.57
C ALA A 191 -4.33 -9.55 -9.71
N ARG A 192 -3.14 -9.45 -10.32
CA ARG A 192 -1.86 -9.48 -9.62
C ARG A 192 -1.76 -8.32 -8.63
N ARG A 193 -2.11 -7.10 -9.05
CA ARG A 193 -2.06 -5.91 -8.18
C ARG A 193 -3.04 -6.02 -7.02
N LEU A 194 -4.21 -6.60 -7.25
CA LEU A 194 -5.20 -6.85 -6.22
C LEU A 194 -4.69 -7.88 -5.20
N GLY A 195 -4.03 -8.94 -5.65
CA GLY A 195 -3.36 -9.91 -4.77
C GLY A 195 -2.26 -9.28 -3.92
N GLU A 196 -1.38 -8.46 -4.51
CA GLU A 196 -0.35 -7.71 -3.76
C GLU A 196 -0.96 -6.80 -2.69
N LEU A 197 -2.07 -6.12 -3.01
CA LEU A 197 -2.76 -5.24 -2.07
C LEU A 197 -3.45 -6.02 -0.95
N GLN A 198 -4.03 -7.18 -1.25
CA GLN A 198 -4.62 -8.06 -0.24
C GLN A 198 -3.56 -8.60 0.73
N GLU A 199 -2.41 -9.02 0.22
CA GLU A 199 -1.29 -9.47 1.05
C GLU A 199 -0.77 -8.35 1.96
N ALA A 200 -0.53 -7.16 1.40
CA ALA A 200 -0.08 -6.00 2.16
C ALA A 200 -1.11 -5.58 3.23
N LEU A 201 -2.40 -5.67 2.92
CA LEU A 201 -3.47 -5.38 3.87
C LEU A 201 -3.50 -6.42 5.01
N SER A 202 -3.33 -7.71 4.70
CA SER A 202 -3.25 -8.76 5.72
C SER A 202 -2.11 -8.51 6.70
N VAL A 203 -0.90 -8.22 6.18
CA VAL A 203 0.27 -7.90 7.01
C VAL A 203 0.04 -6.66 7.88
N ALA A 204 -0.62 -5.63 7.32
CA ALA A 204 -0.92 -4.42 8.07
C ALA A 204 -1.93 -4.66 9.20
N VAL A 205 -2.93 -5.51 8.99
CA VAL A 205 -3.92 -5.91 10.00
C VAL A 205 -3.26 -6.70 11.13
N ASP A 206 -2.38 -7.65 10.79
CA ASP A 206 -1.61 -8.41 11.79
C ASP A 206 -0.69 -7.51 12.62
N ALA A 207 -0.03 -6.54 11.97
CA ALA A 207 0.79 -5.56 12.67
C ALA A 207 -0.03 -4.65 13.60
N ALA A 208 -1.23 -4.23 13.17
CA ALA A 208 -2.13 -3.40 13.96
C ALA A 208 -2.64 -4.16 15.19
N SER A 209 -3.12 -5.40 15.04
CA SER A 209 -3.55 -6.23 16.17
C SER A 209 -2.42 -6.50 17.16
N ALA A 210 -1.20 -6.76 16.68
CA ALA A 210 -0.03 -6.91 17.53
C ALA A 210 0.37 -5.62 18.24
N ALA A 211 0.07 -4.46 17.67
CA ALA A 211 0.29 -3.16 18.31
C ALA A 211 -0.77 -2.90 19.41
N GLU A 212 -2.03 -3.26 19.17
CA GLU A 212 -3.12 -3.16 20.17
C GLU A 212 -2.85 -4.04 21.40
N ILE A 213 -2.35 -5.26 21.22
CA ILE A 213 -1.95 -6.11 22.34
C ILE A 213 -0.81 -5.46 23.14
N ARG A 214 0.16 -4.86 22.46
CA ARG A 214 1.30 -4.17 23.10
C ARG A 214 0.85 -2.93 23.87
N THR A 215 -0.07 -2.14 23.34
CA THR A 215 -0.58 -0.96 24.06
C THR A 215 -1.38 -1.35 25.30
N ALA A 216 -2.19 -2.42 25.22
CA ALA A 216 -2.90 -2.95 26.38
C ALA A 216 -1.95 -3.45 27.48
N ASP A 217 -0.87 -4.17 27.13
CA ASP A 217 0.16 -4.58 28.09
C ASP A 217 0.88 -3.38 28.72
N LEU A 218 1.24 -2.37 27.92
CA LEU A 218 1.89 -1.16 28.44
C LEU A 218 0.97 -0.39 29.39
N GLN A 219 -0.33 -0.30 29.10
CA GLN A 219 -1.33 0.32 29.99
C GLN A 219 -1.48 -0.45 31.30
N ALA A 220 -1.49 -1.79 31.25
CA ALA A 220 -1.53 -2.61 32.46
C ALA A 220 -0.26 -2.41 33.31
N ARG A 221 0.92 -2.30 32.67
CA ARG A 221 2.18 -2.03 33.36
C ARG A 221 2.24 -0.63 33.97
N SER A 222 1.73 0.40 33.28
CA SER A 222 1.70 1.76 33.82
C SER A 222 0.79 1.83 35.06
N ALA A 223 -0.41 1.24 34.99
CA ALA A 223 -1.33 1.16 36.13
C ALA A 223 -0.69 0.41 37.31
N ALA A 224 0.04 -0.68 37.05
CA ALA A 224 0.74 -1.43 38.10
C ALA A 224 1.90 -0.61 38.73
N LEU A 225 2.60 0.20 37.95
CA LEU A 225 3.65 1.09 38.45
C LEU A 225 3.08 2.23 39.30
N GLU A 226 1.98 2.83 38.87
CA GLU A 226 1.27 3.87 39.64
C GLU A 226 0.78 3.32 40.99
N ALA A 227 0.20 2.12 41.01
CA ALA A 227 -0.21 1.46 42.25
C ALA A 227 0.98 1.18 43.18
N ARG A 228 2.13 0.77 42.63
CA ARG A 228 3.36 0.55 43.40
C ARG A 228 3.93 1.85 43.96
N ALA A 229 3.91 2.93 43.19
CA ALA A 229 4.37 4.25 43.62
C ALA A 229 3.51 4.75 44.80
N SER A 230 2.19 4.70 44.67
CA SER A 230 1.28 5.08 45.75
C SER A 230 1.48 4.23 47.02
N ALA A 231 1.69 2.91 46.86
CA ALA A 231 2.00 2.04 48.00
C ALA A 231 3.36 2.37 48.66
N ALA A 232 4.36 2.78 47.88
CA ALA A 232 5.66 3.20 48.40
C ALA A 232 5.57 4.52 49.16
N GLU A 233 4.82 5.49 48.64
CA GLU A 233 4.54 6.77 49.32
C GLU A 233 3.83 6.54 50.66
N ALA A 234 2.83 5.66 50.70
CA ALA A 234 2.13 5.30 51.94
C ALA A 234 3.08 4.66 52.97
N ARG A 235 3.99 3.78 52.54
CA ARG A 235 5.01 3.17 53.42
C ARG A 235 6.02 4.19 53.92
N LEU A 236 6.40 5.15 53.09
CA LEU A 236 7.31 6.23 53.49
C LEU A 236 6.66 7.09 54.58
N ALA A 237 5.41 7.52 54.36
CA ALA A 237 4.65 8.28 55.36
C ALA A 237 4.49 7.50 56.68
N GLU A 238 4.24 6.18 56.62
CA GLU A 238 4.20 5.34 57.82
C GLU A 238 5.57 5.28 58.53
N SER A 239 6.67 5.15 57.76
CA SER A 239 8.02 5.12 58.32
C SER A 239 8.42 6.44 58.99
N GLU A 240 8.02 7.58 58.40
CA GLU A 240 8.22 8.91 58.98
C GLU A 240 7.43 9.08 60.28
N ALA A 241 6.17 8.64 60.30
CA ALA A 241 5.35 8.65 61.51
C ALA A 241 5.95 7.78 62.62
N ARG A 242 6.45 6.58 62.26
CA ARG A 242 7.17 5.69 63.19
C ARG A 242 8.43 6.36 63.72
N LEU A 243 9.27 6.95 62.87
CA LEU A 243 10.47 7.68 63.28
C LEU A 243 10.14 8.84 64.23
N ALA A 244 9.10 9.62 63.94
CA ALA A 244 8.66 10.71 64.82
C ALA A 244 8.26 10.19 66.21
N SER A 245 7.51 9.09 66.28
CA SER A 245 7.12 8.47 67.55
C SER A 245 8.30 7.88 68.35
N VAL A 246 9.26 7.27 67.66
CA VAL A 246 10.49 6.72 68.26
C VAL A 246 11.34 7.87 68.78
N SER A 247 11.53 8.93 67.99
CA SER A 247 12.26 10.14 68.40
C SER A 247 11.63 10.79 69.64
N ALA A 248 10.30 10.92 69.67
CA ALA A 248 9.59 11.45 70.84
C ALA A 248 9.78 10.58 72.09
N SER A 249 9.78 9.25 71.93
CA SER A 249 10.03 8.30 73.02
C SER A 249 11.48 8.36 73.52
N GLY A 250 12.44 8.46 72.59
CA GLY A 250 13.86 8.66 72.88
C GLY A 250 14.13 9.93 73.69
N GLY A 251 13.50 11.05 73.32
CA GLY A 251 13.59 12.30 74.08
C GLY A 251 13.06 12.18 75.52
N LYS A 252 11.97 11.44 75.73
CA LYS A 252 11.44 11.15 77.08
C LYS A 252 12.42 10.29 77.90
N LEU A 253 12.98 9.25 77.30
CA LEU A 253 13.98 8.39 77.96
C LEU A 253 15.24 9.18 78.33
N ALA A 254 15.71 10.05 77.42
CA ALA A 254 16.86 10.92 77.68
C ALA A 254 16.60 11.88 78.85
N ALA A 255 15.41 12.49 78.90
CA ALA A 255 15.00 13.35 80.01
C ALA A 255 14.99 12.61 81.35
N VAL A 256 14.47 11.37 81.39
CA VAL A 256 14.46 10.52 82.59
C VAL A 256 15.88 10.13 83.00
N ALA A 257 16.72 9.72 82.06
CA ALA A 257 18.12 9.34 82.33
C ALA A 257 18.92 10.52 82.91
N ALA A 258 18.80 11.71 82.33
CA ALA A 258 19.48 12.90 82.84
C ALA A 258 18.98 13.29 84.24
N ALA A 259 17.67 13.18 84.49
CA ALA A 259 17.10 13.41 85.82
C ALA A 259 17.70 12.45 86.87
N GLN A 260 17.92 11.18 86.52
CA GLN A 260 18.58 10.23 87.42
C GLN A 260 20.05 10.57 87.68
N LEU A 261 20.80 10.99 86.65
CA LEU A 261 22.21 11.39 86.80
C LEU A 261 22.39 12.67 87.63
N THR A 262 21.38 13.54 87.68
CA THR A 262 21.43 14.74 88.53
C THR A 262 21.13 14.45 90.01
N LYS A 263 20.65 13.25 90.35
CA LYS A 263 20.35 12.84 91.73
C LYS A 263 21.61 12.90 92.62
N GLY A 264 21.45 13.35 93.86
CA GLY A 264 22.49 13.28 94.90
C GLY A 264 22.27 12.06 95.81
N LEU A 265 23.29 11.65 96.57
CA LEU A 265 23.26 10.42 97.40
C LEU A 265 22.04 10.33 98.36
N PHE A 266 21.47 11.46 98.76
CA PHE A 266 20.31 11.53 99.67
C PHE A 266 19.14 12.39 99.13
N GLY A 267 19.15 12.77 97.85
CA GLY A 267 18.14 13.67 97.26
C GLY A 267 17.24 12.98 96.23
N ALA A 268 16.06 13.54 95.97
CA ALA A 268 15.22 13.12 94.84
C ALA A 268 15.84 13.54 93.50
N ALA A 269 15.56 12.78 92.44
CA ALA A 269 15.92 13.16 91.08
C ALA A 269 15.22 14.47 90.71
N LYS A 270 15.96 15.46 90.21
CA LYS A 270 15.39 16.73 89.77
C LYS A 270 15.21 16.68 88.25
N PRO A 271 14.02 17.03 87.72
CA PRO A 271 13.83 17.11 86.29
C PRO A 271 14.76 18.17 85.69
N VAL A 272 15.42 17.82 84.59
CA VAL A 272 16.20 18.77 83.80
C VAL A 272 15.24 19.47 82.83
N PRO A 273 15.17 20.82 82.81
CA PRO A 273 14.29 21.53 81.89
C PRO A 273 14.61 21.22 80.43
N SER A 274 13.59 21.13 79.58
CA SER A 274 13.74 20.85 78.14
C SER A 274 14.57 21.90 77.40
N GLU A 275 14.57 23.15 77.88
CA GLU A 275 15.39 24.25 77.36
C GLU A 275 16.89 23.96 77.50
N VAL A 276 17.29 23.23 78.55
CA VAL A 276 18.69 22.82 78.75
C VAL A 276 19.08 21.75 77.74
N PHE A 277 18.21 20.80 77.42
CA PHE A 277 18.45 19.81 76.35
C PHE A 277 18.61 20.48 74.98
N ALA A 278 17.66 21.33 74.60
CA ALA A 278 17.68 22.02 73.31
C ALA A 278 18.90 22.96 73.18
N GLY A 279 19.26 23.64 74.26
CA GLY A 279 20.43 24.51 74.28
C GLY A 279 21.76 23.76 74.19
N VAL A 280 21.91 22.63 74.90
CA VAL A 280 23.12 21.78 74.80
C VAL A 280 23.26 21.19 73.40
N GLU A 281 22.17 20.67 72.82
CA GLU A 281 22.16 20.08 71.47
C GLU A 281 22.50 21.12 70.39
N LYS A 282 21.91 22.33 70.46
CA LYS A 282 22.22 23.45 69.57
C LYS A 282 23.70 23.82 69.61
N LEU A 283 24.25 23.98 70.82
CA LEU A 283 25.66 24.37 71.02
C LEU A 283 26.62 23.28 70.56
N ARG A 284 26.28 22.01 70.78
CA ARG A 284 27.12 20.87 70.38
C ARG A 284 27.10 20.62 68.88
N THR A 285 25.97 20.86 68.22
CA THR A 285 25.85 20.80 66.75
C THR A 285 26.66 21.91 66.08
N ALA A 286 26.67 23.11 66.67
CA ALA A 286 27.47 24.24 66.18
C ALA A 286 28.97 24.11 66.49
N THR A 287 29.33 23.48 67.60
CA THR A 287 30.73 23.31 68.02
C THR A 287 30.93 21.96 68.71
N PRO A 288 31.38 20.92 67.97
CA PRO A 288 31.46 19.55 68.48
C PRO A 288 32.43 19.33 69.66
N ALA A 289 33.35 20.26 69.92
CA ALA A 289 34.38 20.15 70.96
C ALA A 289 34.15 21.06 72.19
N ILE A 290 32.99 21.74 72.27
CA ILE A 290 32.70 22.69 73.35
C ILE A 290 32.62 22.00 74.73
N THR A 291 33.28 22.54 75.74
CA THR A 291 33.35 21.92 77.08
C THR A 291 32.08 22.17 77.90
N SER A 292 31.78 21.30 78.87
CA SER A 292 30.60 21.46 79.75
C SER A 292 30.53 22.80 80.48
N THR A 293 31.67 23.39 80.81
CA THR A 293 31.79 24.72 81.43
C THR A 293 31.46 25.84 80.46
N GLU A 294 31.91 25.74 79.21
CA GLU A 294 31.60 26.70 78.14
C GLU A 294 30.11 26.64 77.76
N ILE A 295 29.55 25.43 77.63
CA ILE A 295 28.11 25.25 77.38
C ILE A 295 27.29 25.89 78.49
N THR A 296 27.66 25.67 79.76
CA THR A 296 26.93 26.26 80.90
C THR A 296 26.99 27.80 80.88
N ALA A 297 28.12 28.38 80.46
CA ALA A 297 28.26 29.83 80.33
C ALA A 297 27.42 30.38 79.16
N SER A 298 27.43 29.72 78.01
CA SER A 298 26.63 30.09 76.84
C SER A 298 25.13 30.02 77.12
N LEU A 299 24.65 28.98 77.81
CA LEU A 299 23.24 28.87 78.19
C LEU A 299 22.79 29.99 79.13
N LYS A 300 23.63 30.35 80.10
CA LYS A 300 23.34 31.49 81.00
C LYS A 300 23.30 32.81 80.26
N ALA A 301 24.16 33.01 79.25
CA ALA A 301 24.15 34.19 78.40
C ALA A 301 22.87 34.30 77.56
N GLU A 302 22.29 33.16 77.15
CA GLU A 302 20.99 33.07 76.49
C GLU A 302 19.78 33.16 77.46
N GLY A 303 20.02 33.36 78.76
CA GLY A 303 18.97 33.48 79.78
C GLY A 303 18.43 32.15 80.31
N ILE A 304 19.04 31.02 79.93
CA ILE A 304 18.63 29.67 80.36
C ILE A 304 19.35 29.30 81.66
N ILE A 305 18.57 29.05 82.73
CA ILE A 305 19.10 28.71 84.05
C ILE A 305 19.49 27.23 84.08
N ALA A 306 20.77 26.93 83.79
CA ALA A 306 21.33 25.59 83.85
C ALA A 306 22.48 25.48 84.87
N THR A 307 22.50 24.39 85.64
CA THR A 307 23.65 24.02 86.49
C THR A 307 24.63 23.14 85.70
N GLU A 308 25.92 23.21 86.03
CA GLU A 308 26.95 22.40 85.36
C GLU A 308 26.66 20.89 85.48
N LYS A 309 26.09 20.45 86.60
CA LYS A 309 25.66 19.05 86.80
C LYS A 309 24.54 18.64 85.84
N GLN A 310 23.60 19.53 85.54
CA GLN A 310 22.55 19.27 84.55
C GLN A 310 23.13 19.21 83.14
N VAL A 311 24.06 20.11 82.79
CA VAL A 311 24.73 20.11 81.49
C VAL A 311 25.56 18.83 81.28
N LYS A 312 26.33 18.40 82.29
CA LYS A 312 27.07 17.12 82.26
C LYS A 312 26.14 15.91 82.13
N ALA A 313 25.02 15.90 82.85
CA ALA A 313 24.03 14.82 82.73
C ALA A 313 23.40 14.74 81.33
N VAL A 314 23.15 15.88 80.68
CA VAL A 314 22.65 15.91 79.30
C VAL A 314 23.71 15.42 78.31
N LEU A 315 24.98 15.84 78.46
CA LEU A 315 26.09 15.37 77.62
C LEU A 315 26.31 13.85 77.75
N ALA A 316 26.25 13.31 78.96
CA ALA A 316 26.36 11.88 79.22
C ALA A 316 25.27 11.07 78.52
N VAL A 317 24.04 11.59 78.49
CA VAL A 317 22.87 10.88 77.94
C VAL A 317 22.80 10.99 76.41
N LEU A 318 23.08 12.15 75.83
CA LEU A 318 22.98 12.36 74.39
C LEU A 318 24.23 11.93 73.62
N TYR A 319 25.41 12.09 74.23
CA TYR A 319 26.70 11.91 73.55
C TYR A 319 27.61 10.86 74.21
N GLY A 320 27.19 10.26 75.33
CA GLY A 320 27.97 9.21 76.01
C GLY A 320 29.19 9.73 76.78
N GLU A 321 29.23 11.02 77.14
CA GLU A 321 30.37 11.65 77.80
C GLU A 321 30.21 11.68 79.34
N PHE A 322 31.03 10.90 80.06
CA PHE A 322 31.00 10.77 81.52
C PHE A 322 32.09 11.58 82.21
#